data_AF-A0A397UD48-F1
#
_entry.id   AF-A0A397UD48-F1
#
_cell.length_a   1.000
_cell.length_b   1.000
_cell.length_c   1.000
_cell.angle_alpha   90.00
_cell.angle_beta   90.00
_cell.angle_gamma   90.00
#
_symmetry.space_group_name_H-M   'P 1'
#
loop_
_entity.id
_entity.type
_entity.pdbx_description
1 polymer ?
#
loop_
_entity_poly.entity_id
_entity_poly.type
_entity_poly.pdbx_seq_one_letter_code
_entity_poly.pdbx_strand_id
1 'polypeptide(L)'
;MKTYKDNQIANAENKFNIAKRQYLDAIDNLFKIASVYGDLIKVFEVLQRIQNEGDDQIKSQIKNKLGKRSFGCYGCKQNINEARKLIEEASKLGHTCAKVWLKNYRFINDFGASEVIKNRMI
;
A
#
# COMPACT_ATOMS: atom_id res chain seq x y z
N MET A 1 -13.91 -18.23 35.52
CA MET A 1 -14.71 -18.12 34.28
C MET A 1 -14.30 -16.91 33.41
N LYS A 2 -13.94 -15.75 34.00
CA LYS A 2 -13.43 -14.57 33.29
C LYS A 2 -12.11 -14.83 32.52
N THR A 3 -11.14 -15.43 33.21
CA THR A 3 -9.82 -15.82 32.67
C THR A 3 -9.85 -16.77 31.46
N TYR A 4 -10.87 -17.63 31.34
CA TYR A 4 -10.99 -18.55 30.20
C TYR A 4 -11.47 -17.83 28.93
N LYS A 5 -12.41 -16.89 29.08
CA LYS A 5 -12.88 -16.03 27.96
C LYS A 5 -11.78 -15.08 27.49
N ASP A 6 -11.03 -14.49 28.42
CA ASP A 6 -9.92 -13.60 28.11
C ASP A 6 -8.82 -14.33 27.31
N ASN A 7 -8.51 -15.58 27.67
CA ASN A 7 -7.57 -16.42 26.91
C ASN A 7 -8.08 -16.81 25.51
N GLN A 8 -9.39 -17.00 25.33
CA GLN A 8 -9.95 -17.27 24.00
C GLN A 8 -9.90 -16.05 23.09
N ILE A 9 -10.15 -14.85 23.64
CA ILE A 9 -10.05 -13.58 22.91
C ILE A 9 -8.61 -13.35 22.46
N ALA A 10 -7.63 -13.48 23.37
CA ALA A 10 -6.21 -13.32 23.04
C ALA A 10 -5.74 -14.31 21.95
N ASN A 11 -6.25 -15.55 21.98
CA ASN A 11 -5.95 -16.56 20.95
C ASN A 11 -6.56 -16.18 19.58
N ALA A 12 -7.81 -15.69 19.57
CA ALA A 12 -8.46 -15.23 18.34
C ALA A 12 -7.76 -14.01 17.74
N GLU A 13 -7.36 -13.03 18.56
CA GLU A 13 -6.59 -11.86 18.14
C GLU A 13 -5.24 -12.26 17.53
N ASN A 14 -4.54 -13.20 18.15
CA ASN A 14 -3.27 -13.69 17.61
C ASN A 14 -3.45 -14.36 16.24
N LYS A 15 -4.47 -15.22 16.09
CA LYS A 15 -4.80 -15.85 14.81
C LYS A 15 -5.14 -14.83 13.73
N PHE A 16 -5.94 -13.82 14.07
CA PHE A 16 -6.25 -12.72 13.16
C PHE A 16 -4.99 -11.97 12.73
N ASN A 17 -4.10 -11.63 13.67
CA ASN A 17 -2.85 -10.93 13.37
C ASN A 17 -1.88 -11.76 12.52
N ILE A 18 -1.89 -13.09 12.64
CA ILE A 18 -1.14 -13.99 11.77
C ILE A 18 -1.73 -13.98 10.36
N ALA A 19 -3.05 -14.16 10.22
CA ALA A 19 -3.72 -14.13 8.92
C ALA A 19 -3.53 -12.79 8.20
N LYS A 20 -3.59 -11.68 8.96
CA LYS A 20 -3.30 -10.33 8.47
C LYS A 20 -1.89 -10.22 7.89
N ARG A 21 -0.87 -10.71 8.62
CA ARG A 21 0.52 -10.73 8.14
C ARG A 21 0.66 -11.57 6.87
N GLN A 22 0.05 -12.75 6.83
CA GLN A 22 0.06 -13.62 5.66
C GLN A 22 -0.60 -12.96 4.43
N TYR A 23 -1.69 -12.22 4.61
CA TYR A 23 -2.34 -11.47 3.54
C TYR A 23 -1.40 -10.38 2.98
N LEU A 24 -0.73 -9.64 3.85
CA LEU A 24 0.23 -8.61 3.44
C LEU A 24 1.45 -9.23 2.73
N ASP A 25 1.97 -10.34 3.24
CA ASP A 25 3.08 -11.08 2.60
C ASP A 25 2.67 -11.64 1.23
N ALA A 26 1.43 -12.12 1.10
CA ALA A 26 0.90 -12.60 -0.18
C ALA A 26 0.77 -11.47 -1.20
N ILE A 27 0.31 -10.29 -0.78
CA ILE A 27 0.31 -9.09 -1.61
C ILE A 27 1.74 -8.73 -2.04
N ASP A 28 2.69 -8.70 -1.11
CA ASP A 28 4.11 -8.42 -1.41
C ASP A 28 4.73 -9.44 -2.36
N ASN A 29 4.38 -10.72 -2.22
CA ASN A 29 4.84 -11.77 -3.12
C ASN A 29 4.20 -11.67 -4.50
N LEU A 30 2.90 -11.36 -4.60
CA LEU A 30 2.22 -11.07 -5.86
C LEU A 30 2.97 -9.97 -6.61
N PHE A 31 3.38 -8.91 -5.91
CA PHE A 31 4.16 -7.83 -6.50
C PHE A 31 5.54 -8.25 -6.98
N LYS A 32 6.30 -8.98 -6.16
CA LYS A 32 7.63 -9.46 -6.56
C LYS A 32 7.52 -10.29 -7.83
N ILE A 33 6.61 -11.26 -7.84
CA ILE A 33 6.38 -12.17 -8.96
C ILE A 33 5.96 -11.38 -10.19
N ALA A 34 4.90 -10.58 -10.10
CA ALA A 34 4.41 -9.87 -11.28
C ALA A 34 5.37 -8.77 -11.79
N SER A 35 6.26 -8.25 -10.93
CA SER A 35 7.34 -7.35 -11.37
C SER A 35 8.45 -8.11 -12.11
N VAL A 36 8.72 -9.37 -11.74
CA VAL A 36 9.65 -10.26 -12.44
C VAL A 36 9.07 -10.76 -13.78
N TYR A 37 7.78 -11.07 -13.80
CA TYR A 37 7.09 -11.61 -14.98
C TYR A 37 6.39 -10.55 -15.85
N GLY A 38 6.53 -9.27 -15.51
CA GLY A 38 6.15 -8.13 -16.37
C GLY A 38 4.66 -7.75 -16.40
N ASP A 39 3.77 -8.44 -15.69
CA ASP A 39 2.33 -8.13 -15.70
C ASP A 39 1.95 -7.03 -14.69
N LEU A 40 2.60 -5.87 -14.83
CA LEU A 40 2.39 -4.72 -13.96
C LEU A 40 0.96 -4.16 -14.08
N ILE A 41 0.28 -4.39 -15.21
CA ILE A 41 -1.09 -3.95 -15.44
C ILE A 41 -2.04 -4.69 -14.51
N LYS A 42 -2.02 -6.03 -14.50
CA LYS A 42 -2.89 -6.81 -13.59
C LYS A 42 -2.63 -6.51 -12.13
N VAL A 43 -1.37 -6.27 -11.77
CA VAL A 43 -1.00 -5.85 -10.42
C VAL A 43 -1.69 -4.54 -10.04
N PHE A 44 -1.64 -3.56 -10.93
CA PHE A 44 -2.28 -2.27 -10.70
C PHE A 44 -3.79 -2.43 -10.57
N GLU A 45 -4.42 -3.23 -11.44
CA GLU A 45 -5.86 -3.54 -11.39
C GLU A 45 -6.26 -4.23 -10.09
N VAL A 46 -5.50 -5.24 -9.63
CA VAL A 46 -5.76 -5.93 -8.36
C VAL A 46 -5.74 -4.91 -7.23
N LEU A 47 -4.69 -4.08 -7.17
CA LEU A 47 -4.62 -3.07 -6.13
C LEU A 47 -5.78 -2.08 -6.16
N GLN A 48 -6.20 -1.65 -7.34
CA GLN A 48 -7.35 -0.75 -7.46
C GLN A 48 -8.63 -1.37 -6.91
N ARG A 49 -8.81 -2.70 -7.07
CA ARG A 49 -9.96 -3.43 -6.51
C ARG A 49 -9.91 -3.49 -5.00
N ILE A 50 -8.74 -3.79 -4.43
CA ILE A 50 -8.59 -4.04 -2.99
C ILE A 50 -8.24 -2.79 -2.15
N GLN A 51 -8.07 -1.62 -2.75
CA GLN A 51 -7.55 -0.42 -2.05
C GLN A 51 -8.40 0.09 -0.87
N ASN A 52 -9.64 -0.34 -0.78
CA ASN A 52 -10.56 0.01 0.30
C ASN A 52 -10.93 -1.20 1.18
N GLU A 53 -10.31 -2.35 0.95
CA GLU A 53 -10.51 -3.59 1.71
C GLU A 53 -9.57 -3.68 2.93
N GLY A 54 -9.93 -4.53 3.89
CA GLY A 54 -9.15 -4.75 5.11
C GLY A 54 -9.28 -3.61 6.13
N ASP A 55 -8.33 -3.54 7.06
CA ASP A 55 -8.23 -2.47 8.05
C ASP A 55 -7.37 -1.30 7.55
N ASP A 56 -7.26 -0.25 8.37
CA ASP A 56 -6.57 0.99 7.98
C ASP A 56 -5.09 0.76 7.66
N GLN A 57 -4.43 -0.20 8.32
CA GLN A 57 -3.04 -0.54 8.01
C GLN A 57 -2.95 -1.10 6.59
N ILE A 58 -3.81 -2.06 6.23
CA ILE A 58 -3.86 -2.68 4.90
C ILE A 58 -4.16 -1.62 3.84
N LYS A 59 -5.23 -0.83 4.03
CA LYS A 59 -5.62 0.25 3.11
C LYS A 59 -4.49 1.24 2.89
N SER A 60 -3.83 1.64 3.98
CA SER A 60 -2.74 2.62 3.91
C SER A 60 -1.56 2.12 3.08
N GLN A 61 -1.20 0.83 3.21
CA GLN A 61 -0.13 0.21 2.43
C GLN A 61 -0.50 0.11 0.95
N ILE A 62 -1.71 -0.36 0.64
CA ILE A 62 -2.19 -0.49 -0.74
C ILE A 62 -2.25 0.87 -1.43
N LYS A 63 -2.84 1.88 -0.78
CA LYS A 63 -2.94 3.24 -1.32
C LYS A 63 -1.56 3.86 -1.54
N ASN A 64 -0.61 3.64 -0.62
CA ASN A 64 0.77 4.10 -0.81
C ASN A 64 1.40 3.46 -2.07
N LYS A 65 1.23 2.15 -2.26
CA LYS A 65 1.76 1.42 -3.43
C LYS A 65 1.09 1.86 -4.73
N LEU A 66 -0.23 2.01 -4.76
CA LEU A 66 -0.95 2.55 -5.93
C LEU A 66 -0.46 3.96 -6.27
N GLY A 67 -0.31 4.83 -5.27
CA GLY A 67 0.17 6.19 -5.49
C GLY A 67 1.56 6.22 -6.11
N LYS A 68 2.49 5.40 -5.61
CA LYS A 68 3.83 5.23 -6.18
C LYS A 68 3.78 4.77 -7.64
N ARG A 69 2.96 3.75 -7.94
CA ARG A 69 2.80 3.25 -9.31
C ARG A 69 2.26 4.30 -10.26
N SER A 70 1.26 5.05 -9.83
CA SER A 70 0.66 6.15 -10.58
C SER A 70 1.62 7.32 -10.81
N PHE A 71 2.61 7.55 -9.92
CA PHE A 71 3.71 8.48 -10.20
C PHE A 71 4.66 7.97 -11.27
N GLY A 72 5.01 6.68 -11.22
CA GLY A 72 6.06 6.10 -12.06
C GLY A 72 5.61 5.47 -13.38
N CYS A 73 4.31 5.54 -13.73
CA CYS A 73 3.74 4.87 -14.91
C CYS A 73 3.89 3.33 -14.85
N TYR A 74 3.79 2.74 -13.66
CA TYR A 74 4.04 1.31 -13.45
C TYR A 74 2.75 0.48 -13.47
N GLY A 75 2.36 0.02 -14.65
CA GLY A 75 1.12 -0.73 -14.88
C GLY A 75 -0.10 0.14 -15.13
N CYS A 76 0.09 1.45 -15.25
CA CYS A 76 -0.95 2.43 -15.54
C CYS A 76 -0.33 3.65 -16.23
N LYS A 77 -1.16 4.50 -16.86
CA LYS A 77 -0.71 5.82 -17.32
C LYS A 77 -0.39 6.68 -16.11
N GLN A 78 0.68 7.49 -16.20
CA GLN A 78 1.03 8.42 -15.14
C GLN A 78 -0.15 9.34 -14.81
N ASN A 79 -0.45 9.47 -13.52
CA ASN A 79 -1.50 10.37 -13.03
C ASN A 79 -1.09 10.95 -11.66
N ILE A 80 -0.48 12.14 -11.71
CA ILE A 80 0.07 12.82 -10.53
C ILE A 80 -1.03 13.19 -9.52
N ASN A 81 -2.21 13.60 -10.01
CA ASN A 81 -3.31 14.03 -9.13
C ASN A 81 -3.88 12.87 -8.33
N GLU A 82 -4.16 11.75 -9.00
CA GLU A 82 -4.64 10.55 -8.31
C GLU A 82 -3.55 9.96 -7.40
N ALA A 83 -2.29 9.94 -7.86
CA ALA A 83 -1.17 9.51 -7.05
C ALA A 83 -1.05 10.32 -5.75
N ARG A 84 -1.13 11.65 -5.84
CA ARG A 84 -1.14 12.57 -4.70
C ARG A 84 -2.25 12.22 -3.72
N LYS A 85 -3.49 12.10 -4.21
CA LYS A 85 -4.66 11.76 -3.38
C LYS A 85 -4.44 10.47 -2.62
N LEU A 86 -3.96 9.43 -3.28
CA LEU A 86 -3.69 8.13 -2.67
C LEU A 86 -2.59 8.19 -1.61
N ILE A 87 -1.51 8.95 -1.82
CA ILE A 87 -0.47 9.17 -0.81
C ILE A 87 -1.02 9.94 0.40
N GLU A 88 -1.84 10.97 0.17
CA GLU A 88 -2.46 11.73 1.25
C GLU A 88 -3.41 10.88 2.09
N GLU A 89 -4.25 10.06 1.44
CA GLU A 89 -5.12 9.10 2.11
C GLU A 89 -4.31 8.06 2.91
N ALA A 90 -3.26 7.48 2.32
CA ALA A 90 -2.36 6.56 3.02
C ALA A 90 -1.72 7.20 4.26
N SER A 91 -1.30 8.46 4.15
CA SER A 91 -0.73 9.22 5.26
C SER A 91 -1.76 9.45 6.37
N LYS A 92 -3.01 9.80 6.03
CA LYS A 92 -4.11 9.98 6.99
C LYS A 92 -4.42 8.69 7.74
N LEU A 93 -4.34 7.55 7.06
CA LEU A 93 -4.49 6.22 7.65
C LEU A 93 -3.25 5.74 8.44
N GLY A 94 -2.20 6.57 8.54
CA GLY A 94 -1.06 6.32 9.41
C GLY A 94 0.21 5.79 8.72
N HIS A 95 0.23 5.62 7.39
CA HIS A 95 1.38 5.04 6.70
C HIS A 95 2.64 5.91 6.82
N THR A 96 3.68 5.39 7.48
CA THR A 96 4.90 6.13 7.80
C THR A 96 5.64 6.62 6.54
N CYS A 97 5.81 5.77 5.52
CA CYS A 97 6.49 6.19 4.30
C CYS A 97 5.69 7.24 3.53
N ALA A 98 4.36 7.22 3.61
CA ALA A 98 3.52 8.22 2.96
C ALA A 98 3.67 9.58 3.67
N LYS A 99 3.71 9.59 5.01
CA LYS A 99 4.00 10.78 5.81
C LYS A 99 5.37 11.39 5.46
N VAL A 100 6.41 10.55 5.37
CA VAL A 100 7.75 10.99 4.95
C VAL A 100 7.73 11.52 3.52
N TRP A 101 6.99 10.88 2.62
CA TRP A 101 6.84 11.34 1.25
C TRP A 101 6.23 12.74 1.19
N LEU A 102 5.13 12.98 1.92
CA LEU A 102 4.51 14.29 2.00
C LEU A 102 5.47 15.34 2.57
N LYS A 103 6.26 14.98 3.60
CA LYS A 103 7.26 15.90 4.17
C LYS A 103 8.28 16.36 3.12
N ASN A 104 8.71 15.46 2.25
CA ASN A 104 9.80 15.72 1.29
C ASN A 104 9.30 16.33 -0.02
N TYR A 105 8.12 15.94 -0.50
CA TYR A 105 7.70 16.17 -1.88
C TYR A 105 6.40 16.97 -2.03
N ARG A 106 5.69 17.30 -0.94
CA ARG A 106 4.36 17.92 -1.02
C ARG A 106 4.31 19.24 -1.78
N PHE A 107 5.39 20.02 -1.72
CA PHE A 107 5.51 21.33 -2.37
C PHE A 107 6.30 21.29 -3.68
N ILE A 108 6.68 20.10 -4.15
CA ILE A 108 7.38 19.93 -5.43
C ILE A 108 6.34 19.76 -6.54
N ASN A 109 6.61 20.37 -7.70
CA ASN A 109 5.67 20.45 -8.83
C ASN A 109 5.09 19.10 -9.26
N ASP A 110 5.91 18.05 -9.33
CA ASP A 110 5.50 16.70 -9.73
C ASP A 110 5.20 15.78 -8.53
N PHE A 111 5.22 16.32 -7.31
CA PHE A 111 5.00 15.58 -6.06
C PHE A 111 5.98 14.40 -5.86
N GLY A 112 7.18 14.48 -6.43
CA GLY A 112 8.22 13.45 -6.34
C GLY A 112 8.08 12.34 -7.40
N ALA A 113 7.29 12.55 -8.45
CA ALA A 113 7.14 11.56 -9.53
C ALA A 113 8.48 11.24 -10.21
N SER A 114 9.30 12.25 -10.45
CA SER A 114 10.65 12.10 -11.02
C SER A 114 11.54 11.21 -10.16
N GLU A 115 11.43 11.29 -8.84
CA GLU A 115 12.18 10.43 -7.92
C GLU A 115 11.72 8.97 -7.98
N VAL A 116 10.41 8.74 -8.12
CA VAL A 116 9.87 7.38 -8.31
C VAL A 116 10.42 6.76 -9.59
N ILE A 117 10.43 7.51 -10.69
CA ILE A 117 10.90 7.04 -12.00
C ILE A 117 12.41 6.78 -11.96
N LYS A 118 13.19 7.74 -11.45
CA LYS A 118 14.65 7.68 -11.39
C LYS A 118 15.14 6.49 -10.56
N ASN A 119 14.54 6.29 -9.40
CA ASN A 119 15.00 5.31 -8.42
C ASN A 119 14.19 3.99 -8.46
N ARG A 120 13.23 3.86 -9.38
CA ARG A 120 12.32 2.70 -9.50
C ARG A 120 11.66 2.31 -8.18
N MET A 121 11.14 3.31 -7.45
CA MET A 121 10.57 3.13 -6.11
C MET A 121 9.11 2.66 -6.20
N ILE A 122 8.91 1.37 -6.45
CA ILE A 122 7.60 0.71 -6.61
C ILE A 122 7.30 -0.31 -5.51
#